data_AF-A0A3R5X5G8-F1
#
_entry.id   AF-A0A3R5X5G8-F1
#
_cell.length_a   1.000
_cell.length_b   1.000
_cell.length_c   1.000
_cell.angle_alpha   90.00
_cell.angle_beta   90.00
_cell.angle_gamma   90.00
#
_symmetry.space_group_name_H-M   'P 1'
#
loop_
_entity.id
_entity.type
_entity.pdbx_description
1 polymer ?
#
loop_
_entity_poly.entity_id
_entity_poly.type
_entity_poly.pdbx_seq_one_letter_code
_entity_poly.pdbx_strand_id
1 'polypeptide(L)'
;MRIQKLNSDTKKNLLEDLLKRSPNNYGQYEASVKEILDKVKEEKDAAVFAYTAKFDGAELTADTIEVTDAEIEKAYAQVDDTLLTVIRKAKDNIESYHAKQRQNSWFDSKPDGTILGQKITPLHRVGVYVPGGKAVYPSSVLMNVMPAKVAGVDEIIMVTPPGKNGKVSPNTLVAAKEAGVDKIYKVGGAQAIAALAYGTESIPKVDKIVGPGNIYVALAKKAVYGHVSIDSIAGPSEILVVADETANPRYVAADLLSQAEHDELASAILVTTSEKLAHEVSDQVDGFLKELSRAEIISKSLDNYGYILLADTMEDVIDVANEIASEHLEIQTKNPFEVMTKIRNAGAIFIGEYASEPLGDYFAGPNHILPTNGTAKFFSPLSVDDFIKKSSIISYSREALQKVHKDIESFAKAEQLTAHANSIHVRFEEED
;
A
#
# COMPACT_ATOMS: atom_id res chain seq x y z
N MET A 1 -13.57 -10.36 23.77
CA MET A 1 -14.07 -9.96 22.43
C MET A 1 -15.53 -10.39 22.23
N ARG A 2 -16.26 -9.84 21.25
CA ARG A 2 -17.66 -10.23 20.98
C ARG A 2 -17.73 -11.54 20.20
N ILE A 3 -18.23 -12.60 20.83
CA ILE A 3 -18.49 -13.90 20.18
C ILE A 3 -19.89 -13.88 19.57
N GLN A 4 -20.02 -14.23 18.29
CA GLN A 4 -21.30 -14.29 17.57
C GLN A 4 -21.37 -15.52 16.68
N LYS A 5 -22.56 -16.12 16.57
CA LYS A 5 -22.80 -17.17 15.56
C LYS A 5 -22.84 -16.56 14.17
N LEU A 6 -22.05 -17.10 13.24
CA LEU A 6 -22.07 -16.71 11.84
C LEU A 6 -23.35 -17.20 11.17
N ASN A 7 -24.08 -16.26 10.56
CA ASN A 7 -25.26 -16.47 9.73
C ASN A 7 -25.38 -15.30 8.75
N SER A 8 -26.38 -15.32 7.87
CA SER A 8 -26.55 -14.29 6.84
C SER A 8 -26.68 -12.88 7.43
N ASP A 9 -27.38 -12.71 8.55
CA ASP A 9 -27.62 -11.41 9.16
C ASP A 9 -26.35 -10.87 9.84
N THR A 10 -25.65 -11.70 10.62
CA THR A 10 -24.38 -11.32 11.27
C THR A 10 -23.30 -11.03 10.24
N LYS A 11 -23.20 -11.83 9.17
CA LYS A 11 -22.29 -11.58 8.04
C LYS A 11 -22.59 -10.21 7.40
N LYS A 12 -23.86 -9.93 7.10
CA LYS A 12 -24.25 -8.65 6.51
C LYS A 12 -23.95 -7.46 7.43
N ASN A 13 -24.34 -7.56 8.71
CA ASN A 13 -24.12 -6.50 9.70
C ASN A 13 -22.63 -6.23 9.90
N LEU A 14 -21.81 -7.29 10.01
CA LEU A 14 -20.36 -7.17 10.10
C LEU A 14 -19.79 -6.42 8.89
N LEU A 15 -20.15 -6.81 7.68
CA LEU A 15 -19.66 -6.13 6.47
C LEU A 15 -20.09 -4.67 6.41
N GLU A 16 -21.33 -4.35 6.80
CA GLU A 16 -21.80 -2.97 6.92
C GLU A 16 -21.01 -2.19 7.97
N ASP A 17 -20.70 -2.78 9.12
CA ASP A 17 -19.92 -2.14 10.18
C ASP A 17 -18.46 -1.94 9.78
N LEU A 18 -17.87 -2.90 9.07
CA LEU A 18 -16.52 -2.79 8.51
C LEU A 18 -16.43 -1.67 7.46
N LEU A 19 -17.47 -1.46 6.65
CA LEU A 19 -17.56 -0.34 5.71
C LEU A 19 -17.70 1.02 6.40
N LYS A 20 -18.37 1.06 7.57
CA LYS A 20 -18.52 2.27 8.40
C LYS A 20 -17.24 2.70 9.11
N ARG A 21 -16.13 1.95 9.01
CA ARG A 21 -14.79 2.41 9.45
C ARG A 21 -14.27 3.60 8.65
N SER A 22 -15.00 4.01 7.62
CA SER A 22 -14.88 5.32 6.99
C SER A 22 -15.44 6.41 7.92
N PRO A 23 -14.63 7.39 8.41
CA PRO A 23 -15.10 8.38 9.38
C PRO A 23 -16.36 9.14 8.94
N ASN A 24 -17.33 9.27 9.86
CA ASN A 24 -18.59 10.02 9.69
C ASN A 24 -18.41 11.50 9.23
N ASN A 25 -17.18 12.03 9.29
CA ASN A 25 -16.83 13.40 8.89
C ASN A 25 -16.06 13.50 7.55
N TYR A 26 -16.14 12.48 6.69
CA TYR A 26 -15.42 12.43 5.40
C TYR A 26 -15.52 13.75 4.60
N GLY A 27 -16.71 14.33 4.48
CA GLY A 27 -16.91 15.59 3.74
C GLY A 27 -16.20 16.81 4.36
N GLN A 28 -16.09 16.89 5.69
CA GLN A 28 -15.35 17.97 6.35
C GLN A 28 -13.84 17.81 6.17
N TYR A 29 -13.34 16.58 6.25
CA TYR A 29 -11.94 16.28 5.96
C TYR A 29 -11.60 16.56 4.50
N GLU A 30 -12.47 16.18 3.56
CA GLU A 30 -12.29 16.44 2.12
C GLU A 30 -12.23 17.95 1.83
N ALA A 31 -13.12 18.76 2.41
CA ALA A 31 -13.08 20.21 2.25
C ALA A 31 -11.77 20.82 2.79
N SER A 32 -11.32 20.37 3.97
CA SER A 32 -10.08 20.84 4.58
C SER A 32 -8.85 20.44 3.75
N VAL A 33 -8.81 19.21 3.25
CA VAL A 33 -7.75 18.71 2.37
C VAL A 33 -7.73 19.51 1.08
N LYS A 34 -8.88 19.76 0.47
CA LYS A 34 -8.97 20.56 -0.75
C LYS A 34 -8.37 21.96 -0.56
N GLU A 35 -8.68 22.64 0.55
CA GLU A 35 -8.08 23.94 0.86
C GLU A 35 -6.55 23.86 0.92
N ILE A 36 -6.01 22.85 1.61
CA ILE A 36 -4.56 22.65 1.73
C ILE A 36 -3.93 22.42 0.35
N LEU A 37 -4.53 21.55 -0.47
CA LEU A 37 -4.05 21.24 -1.82
C LEU A 37 -4.05 22.48 -2.72
N ASP A 38 -5.14 23.26 -2.70
CA ASP A 38 -5.27 24.47 -3.51
C ASP A 38 -4.22 25.52 -3.11
N LYS A 39 -4.01 25.75 -1.81
CA LYS A 39 -2.98 26.68 -1.34
C LYS A 39 -1.57 26.24 -1.70
N VAL A 40 -1.23 24.96 -1.56
CA VAL A 40 0.11 24.48 -1.97
C VAL A 40 0.30 24.59 -3.48
N LYS A 41 -0.76 24.40 -4.27
CA LYS A 41 -0.69 24.59 -5.73
C LYS A 41 -0.44 26.05 -6.13
N GLU A 42 -1.02 27.00 -5.41
CA GLU A 42 -0.92 28.43 -5.70
C GLU A 42 0.34 29.08 -5.08
N GLU A 43 0.63 28.77 -3.82
CA GLU A 43 1.64 29.43 -2.99
C GLU A 43 2.91 28.59 -2.76
N LYS A 44 2.90 27.31 -3.17
CA LYS A 44 4.06 26.40 -3.17
C LYS A 44 4.77 26.31 -1.81
N ASP A 45 6.08 26.57 -1.75
CA ASP A 45 6.91 26.43 -0.53
C ASP A 45 6.34 27.23 0.64
N ALA A 46 5.80 28.43 0.38
CA ALA A 46 5.24 29.27 1.43
C ALA A 46 4.07 28.58 2.17
N ALA A 47 3.15 27.95 1.43
CA ALA A 47 2.07 27.17 2.02
C ALA A 47 2.58 25.90 2.71
N VAL A 48 3.58 25.21 2.14
CA VAL A 48 4.19 24.03 2.75
C VAL A 48 4.79 24.36 4.11
N PHE A 49 5.58 25.43 4.22
CA PHE A 49 6.18 25.85 5.48
C PHE A 49 5.12 26.31 6.49
N ALA A 50 4.10 27.06 6.04
CA ALA A 50 3.01 27.50 6.91
C ALA A 50 2.23 26.31 7.52
N TYR A 51 1.91 25.29 6.72
CA TYR A 51 1.22 24.10 7.22
C TYR A 51 2.12 23.21 8.09
N THR A 52 3.43 23.13 7.80
CA THR A 52 4.39 22.40 8.65
C THR A 52 4.52 23.06 10.02
N ALA A 53 4.63 24.39 10.08
CA ALA A 53 4.62 25.13 11.34
C ALA A 53 3.30 24.94 12.11
N LYS A 54 2.17 24.96 11.40
CA LYS A 54 0.83 24.79 12.01
C LYS A 54 0.60 23.38 12.59
N PHE A 55 0.95 22.34 11.84
CA PHE A 55 0.58 20.96 12.20
C PHE A 55 1.69 20.20 12.93
N ASP A 56 2.95 20.40 12.53
CA ASP A 56 4.10 19.71 13.09
C ASP A 56 4.84 20.56 14.15
N GLY A 57 4.55 21.87 14.21
CA GLY A 57 5.16 22.80 15.16
C GLY A 57 6.63 23.11 14.86
N ALA A 58 7.06 22.88 13.61
CA ALA A 58 8.42 23.10 13.15
C ALA A 58 8.48 24.23 12.12
N GLU A 59 9.37 25.19 12.36
CA GLU A 59 9.67 26.25 11.39
C GLU A 59 10.77 25.78 10.44
N LEU A 60 10.43 25.67 9.16
CA LEU A 60 11.33 25.29 8.09
C LEU A 60 11.43 26.40 7.04
N THR A 61 12.50 26.35 6.28
CA THR A 61 12.85 27.24 5.17
C THR A 61 13.34 26.40 4.00
N ALA A 62 13.53 27.04 2.84
CA ALA A 62 14.11 26.38 1.66
C ALA A 62 15.47 25.72 1.96
N ASP A 63 16.28 26.30 2.84
CA ASP A 63 17.60 25.76 3.21
C ASP A 63 17.54 24.60 4.23
N THR A 64 16.39 24.38 4.88
CA THR A 64 16.27 23.45 6.02
C THR A 64 15.25 22.34 5.82
N ILE A 65 14.40 22.45 4.80
CA ILE A 65 13.37 21.44 4.47
C ILE A 65 13.99 20.13 3.98
N GLU A 66 15.09 20.18 3.23
CA GLU A 66 15.81 18.98 2.81
C GLU A 66 16.72 18.47 3.95
N VAL A 67 16.71 17.17 4.18
CA VAL A 67 17.65 16.53 5.12
C VAL A 67 19.05 16.56 4.52
N THR A 68 20.02 17.04 5.29
CA THR A 68 21.42 17.11 4.87
C THR A 68 22.18 15.82 5.14
N ASP A 69 23.27 15.58 4.40
CA ASP A 69 24.19 14.47 4.70
C ASP A 69 24.72 14.52 6.14
N ALA A 70 24.97 15.72 6.68
CA ALA A 70 25.41 15.89 8.06
C ALA A 70 24.35 15.40 9.09
N GLU A 71 23.06 15.57 8.79
CA GLU A 71 21.99 15.02 9.62
C GLU A 71 21.92 13.49 9.53
N ILE A 72 22.19 12.91 8.36
CA ILE A 72 22.26 11.46 8.15
C ILE A 72 23.44 10.87 8.91
N GLU A 73 24.64 11.43 8.79
CA GLU A 73 25.83 10.96 9.54
C GLU A 73 25.60 11.02 11.05
N LYS A 74 24.96 12.09 11.53
CA LYS A 74 24.59 12.21 12.94
C LYS A 74 23.54 11.17 13.35
N ALA A 75 22.65 10.77 12.44
CA ALA A 75 21.68 9.72 12.69
C ALA A 75 22.36 8.36 12.86
N TYR A 76 23.33 8.01 12.00
CA TYR A 76 24.11 6.77 12.15
C TYR A 76 24.80 6.67 13.51
N ALA A 77 25.35 7.77 14.03
CA ALA A 77 25.98 7.79 15.35
C ALA A 77 25.01 7.60 16.54
N GLN A 78 23.69 7.67 16.32
CA GLN A 78 22.65 7.54 17.34
C GLN A 78 21.86 6.23 17.26
N VAL A 79 21.89 5.55 16.12
CA VAL A 79 21.17 4.28 15.94
C VAL A 79 21.99 3.14 16.53
N ASP A 80 21.31 2.26 17.26
CA ASP A 80 21.93 1.05 17.82
C ASP A 80 22.41 0.11 16.70
N ASP A 81 23.63 -0.43 16.84
CA ASP A 81 24.25 -1.32 15.85
C ASP A 81 23.44 -2.60 15.61
N THR A 82 22.72 -3.09 16.63
CA THR A 82 21.83 -4.25 16.50
C THR A 82 20.66 -3.89 15.61
N LEU A 83 20.03 -2.73 15.82
CA LEU A 83 18.93 -2.26 14.99
C LEU A 83 19.39 -2.01 13.55
N LEU A 84 20.56 -1.40 13.34
CA LEU A 84 21.14 -1.23 12.00
C LEU A 84 21.33 -2.57 11.28
N THR A 85 21.81 -3.58 12.00
CA THR A 85 21.96 -4.95 11.46
C THR A 85 20.61 -5.55 11.09
N VAL A 86 19.56 -5.33 11.89
CA VAL A 86 18.20 -5.79 11.59
C VAL A 86 17.64 -5.08 10.35
N ILE A 87 17.81 -3.76 10.24
CA ILE A 87 17.39 -2.97 9.07
C ILE A 87 18.00 -3.54 7.79
N ARG A 88 19.32 -3.83 7.80
CA ARG A 88 20.02 -4.40 6.63
C ARG A 88 19.49 -5.79 6.27
N LYS A 89 19.28 -6.66 7.24
CA LYS A 89 18.71 -8.00 6.98
C LYS A 89 17.28 -7.93 6.42
N ALA A 90 16.44 -7.06 6.99
CA ALA A 90 15.09 -6.84 6.49
C ALA A 90 15.12 -6.32 5.05
N LYS A 91 15.98 -5.32 4.77
CA LYS A 91 16.21 -4.80 3.43
C LYS A 91 16.58 -5.91 2.44
N ASP A 92 17.55 -6.76 2.77
CA ASP A 92 18.01 -7.85 1.90
C ASP A 92 16.88 -8.86 1.59
N ASN A 93 16.05 -9.19 2.59
CA ASN A 93 14.91 -10.08 2.40
C ASN A 93 13.83 -9.44 1.49
N ILE A 94 13.51 -8.17 1.72
CA ILE A 94 12.53 -7.41 0.91
C ILE A 94 13.02 -7.26 -0.53
N GLU A 95 14.30 -6.93 -0.71
CA GLU A 95 14.92 -6.82 -2.04
C GLU A 95 14.87 -8.15 -2.79
N SER A 96 15.27 -9.24 -2.13
CA SER A 96 15.27 -10.60 -2.70
C SER A 96 13.87 -11.07 -3.09
N TYR A 97 12.85 -10.74 -2.29
CA TYR A 97 11.46 -11.05 -2.63
C TYR A 97 10.99 -10.27 -3.86
N HIS A 98 11.16 -8.95 -3.86
CA HIS A 98 10.69 -8.10 -4.95
C HIS A 98 11.47 -8.33 -6.25
N ALA A 99 12.75 -8.71 -6.19
CA ALA A 99 13.55 -9.03 -7.38
C ALA A 99 12.92 -10.15 -8.24
N LYS A 100 12.17 -11.06 -7.62
CA LYS A 100 11.44 -12.15 -8.32
C LYS A 100 10.24 -11.65 -9.12
N GLN A 101 9.75 -10.44 -8.85
CA GLN A 101 8.59 -9.85 -9.53
C GLN A 101 8.98 -9.10 -10.81
N ARG A 102 10.28 -8.90 -11.08
CA ARG A 102 10.75 -8.14 -12.25
C ARG A 102 10.24 -8.73 -13.56
N GLN A 103 9.61 -7.89 -14.38
CA GLN A 103 9.17 -8.23 -15.73
C GLN A 103 10.15 -7.70 -16.77
N ASN A 104 10.40 -8.49 -17.80
CA ASN A 104 11.22 -8.09 -18.95
C ASN A 104 10.33 -7.58 -20.09
N SER A 105 10.87 -6.62 -20.86
CA SER A 105 10.27 -6.28 -22.15
C SER A 105 10.31 -7.49 -23.09
N TRP A 106 9.29 -7.64 -23.93
CA TRP A 106 9.24 -8.72 -24.91
C TRP A 106 8.81 -8.23 -26.28
N PHE A 107 9.25 -8.93 -27.32
CA PHE A 107 8.92 -8.68 -28.71
C PHE A 107 8.60 -10.03 -29.38
N ASP A 108 7.47 -10.08 -30.07
CA ASP A 108 7.02 -11.19 -30.90
C ASP A 108 7.13 -10.78 -32.37
N SER A 109 8.07 -11.40 -33.09
CA SER A 109 8.38 -11.08 -34.48
C SER A 109 7.90 -12.21 -35.39
N LYS A 110 7.19 -11.85 -36.47
CA LYS A 110 6.68 -12.79 -37.47
C LYS A 110 7.50 -12.73 -38.77
N PRO A 111 7.53 -13.82 -39.56
CA PRO A 111 8.28 -13.86 -40.82
C PRO A 111 7.86 -12.82 -41.86
N ASP A 112 6.63 -12.29 -41.77
CA ASP A 112 6.15 -11.24 -42.67
C ASP A 112 6.64 -9.84 -42.28
N GLY A 113 7.47 -9.70 -41.23
CA GLY A 113 7.99 -8.42 -40.76
C GLY A 113 7.09 -7.70 -39.77
N THR A 114 6.01 -8.33 -39.30
CA THR A 114 5.23 -7.84 -38.16
C THR A 114 6.01 -8.02 -36.87
N ILE A 115 6.07 -6.99 -36.02
CA ILE A 115 6.59 -7.05 -34.66
C ILE A 115 5.56 -6.46 -33.71
N LEU A 116 5.09 -7.28 -32.77
CA LEU A 116 4.30 -6.84 -31.63
C LEU A 116 5.15 -6.96 -30.37
N GLY A 117 4.82 -6.21 -29.33
CA GLY A 117 5.58 -6.31 -28.10
C GLY A 117 5.03 -5.50 -26.96
N GLN A 118 5.67 -5.63 -25.81
CA GLN A 118 5.44 -4.80 -24.64
C GLN A 118 6.78 -4.33 -24.09
N LYS A 119 6.98 -3.02 -24.07
CA LYS A 119 8.13 -2.39 -23.44
C LYS A 119 7.79 -2.06 -21.99
N ILE A 120 8.58 -2.59 -21.07
CA ILE A 120 8.57 -2.25 -19.65
C ILE A 120 9.54 -1.09 -19.41
N THR A 121 9.11 -0.04 -18.74
CA THR A 121 9.95 1.13 -18.41
C THR A 121 9.67 1.58 -16.98
N PRO A 122 10.68 1.70 -16.11
CA PRO A 122 10.50 2.23 -14.76
C PRO A 122 9.98 3.66 -14.77
N LEU A 123 9.34 4.09 -13.68
CA LEU A 123 9.03 5.49 -13.47
C LEU A 123 10.32 6.30 -13.25
N HIS A 124 10.33 7.54 -13.73
CA HIS A 124 11.50 8.40 -13.61
C HIS A 124 11.63 8.92 -12.17
N ARG A 125 10.54 9.48 -11.61
CA ARG A 125 10.54 10.00 -10.25
C ARG A 125 9.33 9.59 -9.45
N VAL A 126 9.53 9.12 -8.22
CA VAL A 126 8.45 8.69 -7.32
C VAL A 126 8.57 9.34 -5.96
N GLY A 127 7.42 9.67 -5.38
CA GLY A 127 7.30 10.17 -4.02
C GLY A 127 6.89 9.04 -3.07
N VAL A 128 7.58 8.91 -1.96
CA VAL A 128 7.30 7.96 -0.90
C VAL A 128 6.90 8.74 0.35
N TYR A 129 5.67 8.57 0.81
CA TYR A 129 5.20 9.13 2.06
C TYR A 129 5.47 8.15 3.20
N VAL A 130 6.22 8.59 4.21
CA VAL A 130 6.47 7.81 5.43
C VAL A 130 5.80 8.52 6.62
N PRO A 131 4.86 7.88 7.32
CA PRO A 131 4.27 8.45 8.52
C PRO A 131 5.31 8.75 9.61
N GLY A 132 5.04 9.78 10.40
CA GLY A 132 5.87 10.16 11.55
C GLY A 132 5.08 10.94 12.60
N GLY A 133 5.78 11.49 13.59
CA GLY A 133 5.19 12.25 14.70
C GLY A 133 4.98 11.38 15.94
N LYS A 134 3.81 10.74 16.07
CA LYS A 134 3.46 9.92 17.26
C LYS A 134 4.21 8.58 17.34
N ALA A 135 4.67 8.07 16.20
CA ALA A 135 5.38 6.81 16.08
C ALA A 135 6.44 6.91 14.98
N VAL A 136 7.37 5.96 14.96
CA VAL A 136 8.54 5.91 14.07
C VAL A 136 8.53 4.57 13.35
N TYR A 137 8.48 4.59 12.02
CA TYR A 137 8.29 3.38 11.19
C TYR A 137 9.45 3.18 10.21
N PRO A 138 10.63 2.69 10.66
CA PRO A 138 11.74 2.39 9.75
C PRO A 138 11.39 1.26 8.77
N SER A 139 10.51 0.33 9.15
CA SER A 139 10.01 -0.74 8.26
C SER A 139 9.25 -0.18 7.05
N SER A 140 8.34 0.77 7.27
CA SER A 140 7.60 1.41 6.17
C SER A 140 8.49 2.16 5.18
N VAL A 141 9.67 2.62 5.60
CA VAL A 141 10.67 3.16 4.67
C VAL A 141 11.14 2.06 3.72
N LEU A 142 11.58 0.92 4.26
CA LEU A 142 12.07 -0.20 3.45
C LEU A 142 10.97 -0.71 2.51
N MET A 143 9.75 -0.90 3.02
CA MET A 143 8.62 -1.45 2.28
C MET A 143 8.16 -0.54 1.14
N ASN A 144 8.24 0.79 1.28
CA ASN A 144 7.97 1.69 0.17
C ASN A 144 9.10 1.73 -0.87
N VAL A 145 10.35 1.78 -0.41
CA VAL A 145 11.50 2.15 -1.25
C VAL A 145 12.05 0.95 -2.01
N MET A 146 12.06 -0.23 -1.40
CA MET A 146 12.70 -1.40 -2.01
C MET A 146 12.06 -1.86 -3.32
N PRO A 147 10.72 -1.93 -3.48
CA PRO A 147 10.13 -2.29 -4.76
C PRO A 147 10.44 -1.25 -5.86
N ALA A 148 10.54 0.04 -5.51
CA ALA A 148 10.93 1.10 -6.44
C ALA A 148 12.39 0.97 -6.90
N LYS A 149 13.31 0.69 -5.97
CA LYS A 149 14.72 0.39 -6.30
C LYS A 149 14.85 -0.85 -7.16
N VAL A 150 14.10 -1.91 -6.82
CA VAL A 150 14.07 -3.13 -7.63
C VAL A 150 13.49 -2.85 -9.02
N ALA A 151 12.46 -2.03 -9.15
CA ALA A 151 11.93 -1.64 -10.46
C ALA A 151 12.95 -0.86 -11.30
N GLY A 152 13.89 -0.17 -10.67
CA GLY A 152 14.89 0.66 -11.35
C GLY A 152 14.42 2.10 -11.53
N VAL A 153 13.67 2.63 -10.56
CA VAL A 153 13.28 4.05 -10.53
C VAL A 153 14.52 4.93 -10.39
N ASP A 154 14.61 5.98 -11.21
CA ASP A 154 15.80 6.84 -11.27
C ASP A 154 15.95 7.75 -10.04
N GLU A 155 14.84 8.34 -9.55
CA GLU A 155 14.85 9.24 -8.39
C GLU A 155 13.68 8.93 -7.43
N ILE A 156 14.02 8.58 -6.18
CA ILE A 156 13.09 8.30 -5.10
C ILE A 156 13.16 9.41 -4.07
N ILE A 157 12.04 10.12 -3.90
CA ILE A 157 11.90 11.22 -2.96
C ILE A 157 11.06 10.76 -1.78
N MET A 158 11.62 10.80 -0.58
CA MET A 158 10.88 10.53 0.65
C MET A 158 10.39 11.83 1.28
N VAL A 159 9.15 11.85 1.73
CA VAL A 159 8.60 12.89 2.60
C VAL A 159 8.20 12.28 3.94
N THR A 160 8.57 12.94 5.03
CA THR A 160 8.19 12.53 6.39
C THR A 160 8.01 13.77 7.26
N PRO A 161 6.97 13.84 8.12
CA PRO A 161 6.83 14.97 9.02
C PRO A 161 8.02 15.04 10.01
N PRO A 162 8.55 16.23 10.28
CA PRO A 162 9.55 16.42 11.32
C PRO A 162 8.91 16.40 12.71
N GLY A 163 9.72 16.18 13.75
CA GLY A 163 9.34 16.52 15.11
C GLY A 163 9.28 18.04 15.30
N LYS A 164 8.69 18.48 16.43
CA LYS A 164 8.60 19.92 16.81
C LYS A 164 9.95 20.66 16.83
N ASN A 165 11.06 19.93 16.92
CA ASN A 165 12.41 20.47 16.86
C ASN A 165 12.97 20.59 15.43
N GLY A 166 12.14 20.38 14.41
CA GLY A 166 12.51 20.40 12.99
C GLY A 166 13.32 19.19 12.53
N LYS A 167 13.46 18.13 13.34
CA LYS A 167 14.30 16.96 13.01
C LYS A 167 13.49 15.72 12.71
N VAL A 168 14.04 14.87 11.85
CA VAL A 168 13.51 13.53 11.58
C VAL A 168 14.17 12.52 12.53
N SER A 169 13.46 11.45 12.86
CA SER A 169 13.98 10.37 13.70
C SER A 169 15.25 9.75 13.09
N PRO A 170 16.32 9.50 13.89
CA PRO A 170 17.52 8.83 13.42
C PRO A 170 17.24 7.48 12.75
N ASN A 171 16.33 6.67 13.31
CA ASN A 171 15.97 5.36 12.78
C ASN A 171 15.38 5.48 11.36
N THR A 172 14.55 6.49 11.11
CA THR A 172 13.94 6.74 9.80
C THR A 172 14.99 7.20 8.78
N LEU A 173 15.91 8.09 9.17
CA LEU A 173 16.98 8.58 8.29
C LEU A 173 17.95 7.47 7.90
N VAL A 174 18.36 6.64 8.86
CA VAL A 174 19.23 5.48 8.61
C VAL A 174 18.52 4.48 7.70
N ALA A 175 17.26 4.13 7.97
CA ALA A 175 16.49 3.24 7.09
C ALA A 175 16.37 3.79 5.67
N ALA A 176 16.14 5.10 5.51
CA ALA A 176 16.06 5.75 4.20
C ALA A 176 17.38 5.69 3.43
N LYS A 177 18.50 5.96 4.12
CA LYS A 177 19.82 5.88 3.51
C LYS A 177 20.19 4.45 3.12
N GLU A 178 19.94 3.48 4.01
CA GLU A 178 20.18 2.06 3.73
C GLU A 178 19.31 1.55 2.57
N ALA A 179 18.05 1.99 2.46
CA ALA A 179 17.15 1.64 1.35
C ALA A 179 17.51 2.35 0.03
N GLY A 180 18.35 3.40 0.08
CA GLY A 180 18.81 4.14 -1.08
C GLY A 180 17.89 5.29 -1.50
N VAL A 181 17.09 5.87 -0.61
CA VAL A 181 16.35 7.11 -0.91
C VAL A 181 17.31 8.19 -1.41
N ASP A 182 16.92 8.90 -2.48
CA ASP A 182 17.77 9.89 -3.13
C ASP A 182 17.65 11.27 -2.47
N LYS A 183 16.44 11.69 -2.07
CA LYS A 183 16.20 12.92 -1.30
C LYS A 183 15.15 12.73 -0.22
N ILE A 184 15.32 13.42 0.91
CA ILE A 184 14.40 13.36 2.05
C ILE A 184 13.96 14.79 2.40
N TYR A 185 12.65 15.03 2.39
CA TYR A 185 12.07 16.32 2.78
C TYR A 185 11.26 16.19 4.08
N LYS A 186 11.44 17.17 4.96
CA LYS A 186 10.87 17.27 6.30
C LYS A 186 9.45 17.84 6.25
N VAL A 187 8.53 17.12 5.61
CA VAL A 187 7.13 17.54 5.45
C VAL A 187 6.20 16.32 5.52
N GLY A 188 5.05 16.46 6.17
CA GLY A 188 4.01 15.42 6.24
C GLY A 188 2.63 15.89 5.79
N GLY A 189 1.60 15.08 6.05
CA GLY A 189 0.20 15.45 5.84
C GLY A 189 -0.19 15.70 4.38
N ALA A 190 -1.34 16.35 4.19
CA ALA A 190 -1.87 16.69 2.87
C ALA A 190 -0.96 17.66 2.10
N GLN A 191 -0.24 18.53 2.81
CA GLN A 191 0.69 19.48 2.21
C GLN A 191 1.91 18.79 1.56
N ALA A 192 2.40 17.69 2.14
CA ALA A 192 3.45 16.88 1.52
C ALA A 192 2.97 16.23 0.22
N ILE A 193 1.76 15.66 0.24
CA ILE A 193 1.15 15.04 -0.95
C ILE A 193 0.93 16.07 -2.06
N ALA A 194 0.46 17.28 -1.71
CA ALA A 194 0.32 18.38 -2.65
C ALA A 194 1.67 18.79 -3.26
N ALA A 195 2.71 18.94 -2.42
CA ALA A 195 4.05 19.33 -2.87
C ALA A 195 4.63 18.30 -3.84
N LEU A 196 4.49 17.00 -3.56
CA LEU A 196 4.91 15.94 -4.47
C LEU A 196 4.10 15.93 -5.78
N ALA A 197 2.79 16.15 -5.72
CA ALA A 197 1.91 16.09 -6.88
C ALA A 197 2.06 17.29 -7.82
N TYR A 198 2.23 18.48 -7.27
CA TYR A 198 2.28 19.74 -8.04
C TYR A 198 3.69 20.28 -8.25
N GLY A 199 4.62 19.92 -7.37
CA GLY A 199 5.95 20.53 -7.29
C GLY A 199 5.92 21.90 -6.63
N THR A 200 6.99 22.23 -5.92
CA THR A 200 7.28 23.54 -5.34
C THR A 200 8.67 24.01 -5.77
N GLU A 201 9.15 25.14 -5.25
CA GLU A 201 10.52 25.58 -5.46
C GLU A 201 11.54 24.60 -4.88
N SER A 202 11.26 24.05 -3.69
CA SER A 202 12.16 23.10 -3.02
C SER A 202 11.90 21.63 -3.37
N ILE A 203 10.63 21.22 -3.54
CA ILE A 203 10.24 19.82 -3.74
C ILE A 203 9.82 19.62 -5.20
N PRO A 204 10.55 18.82 -5.99
CA PRO A 204 10.20 18.63 -7.38
C PRO A 204 8.96 17.72 -7.52
N LYS A 205 8.16 17.97 -8.56
CA LYS A 205 7.01 17.12 -8.91
C LYS A 205 7.44 15.69 -9.22
N VAL A 206 6.65 14.70 -8.78
CA VAL A 206 6.83 13.26 -9.03
C VAL A 206 5.76 12.67 -9.96
N ASP A 207 5.98 11.46 -10.48
CA ASP A 207 5.05 10.74 -11.38
C ASP A 207 4.07 9.83 -10.63
N LYS A 208 4.48 9.30 -9.45
CA LYS A 208 3.65 8.47 -8.57
C LYS A 208 3.93 8.78 -7.11
N ILE A 209 2.89 8.75 -6.26
CA ILE A 209 3.01 8.86 -4.81
C ILE A 209 2.53 7.56 -4.17
N VAL A 210 3.37 6.97 -3.31
CA VAL A 210 3.05 5.75 -2.57
C VAL A 210 3.19 5.95 -1.06
N GLY A 211 2.63 5.03 -0.29
CA GLY A 211 2.81 4.95 1.14
C GLY A 211 1.53 5.23 1.93
N PRO A 212 1.36 4.56 3.08
CA PRO A 212 0.19 4.73 3.93
C PRO A 212 0.25 6.05 4.70
N GLY A 213 -0.88 6.51 5.18
CA GLY A 213 -0.95 7.70 6.01
C GLY A 213 -2.33 7.85 6.65
N ASN A 214 -2.49 8.88 7.47
CA ASN A 214 -3.77 9.17 8.09
C ASN A 214 -4.83 9.60 7.04
N ILE A 215 -6.06 9.83 7.50
CA ILE A 215 -7.18 10.23 6.63
C ILE A 215 -6.89 11.45 5.74
N TYR A 216 -6.10 12.43 6.21
CA TYR A 216 -5.75 13.61 5.41
C TYR A 216 -4.83 13.25 4.24
N VAL A 217 -3.87 12.34 4.47
CA VAL A 217 -2.97 11.82 3.44
C VAL A 217 -3.74 10.98 2.43
N ALA A 218 -4.60 10.08 2.91
CA ALA A 218 -5.43 9.22 2.05
C ALA A 218 -6.36 10.05 1.13
N LEU A 219 -7.02 11.06 1.70
CA LEU A 219 -7.87 11.99 0.94
C LEU A 219 -7.08 12.88 0.00
N ALA A 220 -5.88 13.33 0.39
CA ALA A 220 -5.01 14.10 -0.48
C ALA A 220 -4.58 13.26 -1.69
N LYS A 221 -4.15 12.01 -1.48
CA LYS A 221 -3.79 11.06 -2.55
C LYS A 221 -4.94 10.86 -3.52
N LYS A 222 -6.15 10.61 -2.99
CA LYS A 222 -7.38 10.50 -3.79
C LYS A 222 -7.62 11.75 -4.65
N ALA A 223 -7.45 12.94 -4.08
CA ALA A 223 -7.72 14.20 -4.76
C ALA A 223 -6.68 14.58 -5.83
N VAL A 224 -5.43 14.15 -5.68
CA VAL A 224 -4.36 14.41 -6.67
C VAL A 224 -4.25 13.33 -7.75
N TYR A 225 -4.98 12.22 -7.60
CA TYR A 225 -5.00 11.14 -8.59
C TYR A 225 -5.42 11.67 -9.97
N GLY A 226 -4.64 11.30 -11.00
CA GLY A 226 -4.81 11.79 -12.38
C GLY A 226 -3.89 12.96 -12.74
N HIS A 227 -3.45 13.75 -11.75
CA HIS A 227 -2.29 14.65 -11.92
C HIS A 227 -0.97 13.93 -11.65
N VAL A 228 -1.03 12.95 -10.75
CA VAL A 228 0.01 12.00 -10.35
C VAL A 228 -0.65 10.63 -10.16
N SER A 229 0.08 9.54 -10.36
CA SER A 229 -0.41 8.20 -10.01
C SER A 229 -0.34 7.99 -8.49
N ILE A 230 -1.15 7.07 -7.96
CA ILE A 230 -1.06 6.60 -6.56
C ILE A 230 -1.06 5.07 -6.55
N ASP A 231 -0.59 4.47 -5.45
CA ASP A 231 -0.75 3.05 -5.12
C ASP A 231 -2.21 2.71 -4.79
N SER A 232 -2.72 3.22 -3.67
CA SER A 232 -4.06 2.95 -3.16
C SER A 232 -4.49 4.02 -2.15
N ILE A 233 -5.77 3.97 -1.77
CA ILE A 233 -6.31 4.77 -0.67
C ILE A 233 -6.34 3.85 0.56
N ALA A 234 -5.31 3.97 1.39
CA ALA A 234 -5.23 3.22 2.64
C ALA A 234 -6.35 3.65 3.60
N GLY A 235 -7.00 2.65 4.19
CA GLY A 235 -7.96 2.77 5.28
C GLY A 235 -7.36 2.23 6.58
N PRO A 236 -8.19 2.06 7.63
CA PRO A 236 -7.75 1.44 8.88
C PRO A 236 -7.30 0.01 8.68
N SER A 237 -6.26 -0.38 9.43
CA SER A 237 -5.60 -1.68 9.34
C SER A 237 -6.50 -2.84 9.83
N GLU A 238 -6.27 -4.03 9.29
CA GLU A 238 -7.12 -5.21 9.49
C GLU A 238 -6.31 -6.50 9.66
N ILE A 239 -6.78 -7.38 10.55
CA ILE A 239 -6.36 -8.77 10.61
C ILE A 239 -7.57 -9.70 10.71
N LEU A 240 -7.53 -10.76 9.93
CA LEU A 240 -8.48 -11.87 9.99
C LEU A 240 -7.70 -13.16 10.26
N VAL A 241 -8.05 -13.86 11.33
CA VAL A 241 -7.51 -15.18 11.64
C VAL A 241 -8.58 -16.22 11.35
N VAL A 242 -8.27 -17.16 10.45
CA VAL A 242 -9.05 -18.37 10.21
C VAL A 242 -8.40 -19.50 10.97
N ALA A 243 -9.11 -20.07 11.94
CA ALA A 243 -8.56 -21.11 12.80
C ALA A 243 -9.53 -22.28 13.05
N ASP A 244 -8.98 -23.48 13.21
CA ASP A 244 -9.73 -24.66 13.64
C ASP A 244 -9.31 -25.09 15.06
N GLU A 245 -9.90 -26.16 15.59
CA GLU A 245 -9.64 -26.64 16.95
C GLU A 245 -8.18 -27.04 17.23
N THR A 246 -7.31 -27.11 16.21
CA THR A 246 -5.89 -27.43 16.39
C THR A 246 -5.03 -26.20 16.67
N ALA A 247 -5.54 -24.99 16.45
CA ALA A 247 -4.81 -23.76 16.69
C ALA A 247 -4.51 -23.53 18.16
N ASN A 248 -3.36 -22.93 18.44
CA ASN A 248 -3.02 -22.49 19.79
C ASN A 248 -3.77 -21.19 20.14
N PRO A 249 -4.70 -21.19 21.13
CA PRO A 249 -5.50 -20.02 21.46
C PRO A 249 -4.67 -18.83 21.93
N ARG A 250 -3.49 -19.08 22.53
CA ARG A 250 -2.59 -18.02 22.97
C ARG A 250 -1.91 -17.32 21.80
N TYR A 251 -1.59 -18.04 20.71
CA TYR A 251 -0.98 -17.45 19.52
C TYR A 251 -2.01 -16.62 18.76
N VAL A 252 -3.16 -17.20 18.43
CA VAL A 252 -4.28 -16.49 17.81
C VAL A 252 -4.65 -15.22 18.55
N ALA A 253 -4.73 -15.27 19.89
CA ALA A 253 -5.00 -14.07 20.69
C ALA A 253 -3.89 -13.01 20.53
N ALA A 254 -2.61 -13.40 20.57
CA ALA A 254 -1.51 -12.45 20.39
C ALA A 254 -1.51 -11.82 18.99
N ASP A 255 -1.79 -12.60 17.95
CA ASP A 255 -1.83 -12.14 16.56
C ASP A 255 -3.01 -11.17 16.33
N LEU A 256 -4.20 -11.43 16.89
CA LEU A 256 -5.30 -10.47 16.85
C LEU A 256 -4.93 -9.12 17.50
N LEU A 257 -4.12 -9.16 18.56
CA LEU A 257 -3.71 -7.98 19.30
C LEU A 257 -2.60 -7.19 18.61
N SER A 258 -1.74 -7.83 17.79
CA SER A 258 -0.68 -7.14 17.06
C SER A 258 -1.23 -6.08 16.11
N GLN A 259 -2.37 -6.35 15.48
CA GLN A 259 -3.01 -5.36 14.63
C GLN A 259 -3.86 -4.35 15.41
N ALA A 260 -4.56 -4.80 16.46
CA ALA A 260 -5.44 -3.94 17.25
C ALA A 260 -4.69 -2.80 17.97
N GLU A 261 -3.38 -2.91 18.17
CA GLU A 261 -2.58 -1.85 18.79
C GLU A 261 -2.22 -0.69 17.84
N HIS A 262 -2.46 -0.83 16.53
CA HIS A 262 -2.09 0.17 15.53
C HIS A 262 -2.97 1.42 15.59
N ASP A 263 -4.29 1.24 15.66
CA ASP A 263 -5.27 2.33 15.62
C ASP A 263 -6.60 1.94 16.29
N GLU A 264 -7.33 2.90 16.87
CA GLU A 264 -8.64 2.67 17.50
C GLU A 264 -9.72 2.19 16.50
N LEU A 265 -9.49 2.40 15.20
CA LEU A 265 -10.33 1.93 14.09
C LEU A 265 -9.84 0.62 13.45
N ALA A 266 -8.73 0.06 13.93
CA ALA A 266 -8.24 -1.24 13.44
C ALA A 266 -9.27 -2.33 13.75
N SER A 267 -9.36 -3.36 12.90
CA SER A 267 -10.23 -4.51 13.11
C SER A 267 -9.44 -5.79 13.29
N ALA A 268 -9.85 -6.59 14.28
CA ALA A 268 -9.29 -7.90 14.57
C ALA A 268 -10.42 -8.92 14.67
N ILE A 269 -10.42 -9.88 13.73
CA ILE A 269 -11.50 -10.85 13.58
C ILE A 269 -10.94 -12.27 13.63
N LEU A 270 -11.51 -13.11 14.48
CA LEU A 270 -11.33 -14.56 14.43
C LEU A 270 -12.56 -15.19 13.79
N VAL A 271 -12.37 -16.15 12.89
CA VAL A 271 -13.43 -17.01 12.37
C VAL A 271 -13.03 -18.46 12.60
N THR A 272 -13.88 -19.21 13.30
CA THR A 272 -13.60 -20.60 13.67
C THR A 272 -14.87 -21.43 13.72
N THR A 273 -14.74 -22.74 13.55
CA THR A 273 -15.80 -23.74 13.80
C THR A 273 -15.80 -24.24 15.25
N SER A 274 -14.80 -23.86 16.06
CA SER A 274 -14.62 -24.36 17.42
C SER A 274 -15.07 -23.34 18.47
N GLU A 275 -16.22 -23.61 19.10
CA GLU A 275 -16.72 -22.81 20.23
C GLU A 275 -15.73 -22.79 21.40
N LYS A 276 -15.07 -23.93 21.66
CA LYS A 276 -14.03 -24.02 22.68
C LYS A 276 -12.87 -23.06 22.38
N LEU A 277 -12.34 -23.08 21.15
CA LEU A 277 -11.25 -22.19 20.75
C LEU A 277 -11.66 -20.72 20.89
N ALA A 278 -12.87 -20.36 20.47
CA ALA A 278 -13.37 -18.99 20.55
C ALA A 278 -13.35 -18.45 21.99
N HIS A 279 -13.80 -19.24 22.96
CA HIS A 279 -13.76 -18.85 24.37
C HIS A 279 -12.33 -18.77 24.90
N GLU A 280 -11.49 -19.77 24.59
CA GLU A 280 -10.08 -19.77 25.03
C GLU A 280 -9.30 -18.58 24.46
N VAL A 281 -9.52 -18.20 23.20
CA VAL A 281 -8.92 -17.01 22.60
C VAL A 281 -9.41 -15.73 23.29
N SER A 282 -10.72 -15.62 23.56
CA SER A 282 -11.25 -14.44 24.26
C SER A 282 -10.64 -14.29 25.65
N ASP A 283 -10.45 -15.38 26.39
CA ASP A 283 -9.82 -15.36 27.71
C ASP A 283 -8.34 -14.95 27.64
N GLN A 284 -7.61 -15.41 26.62
CA GLN A 284 -6.21 -15.01 26.40
C GLN A 284 -6.09 -13.52 26.05
N VAL A 285 -7.00 -12.99 25.23
CA VAL A 285 -7.07 -11.55 24.92
C VAL A 285 -7.23 -10.73 26.20
N ASP A 286 -8.18 -11.09 27.07
CA ASP A 286 -8.39 -10.42 28.37
C ASP A 286 -7.17 -10.54 29.30
N GLY A 287 -6.41 -11.63 29.17
CA GLY A 287 -5.13 -11.83 29.85
C GLY A 287 -4.07 -10.83 29.37
N PHE A 288 -3.82 -10.78 28.07
CA PHE A 288 -2.80 -9.91 27.46
C PHE A 288 -3.08 -8.42 27.65
N LEU A 289 -4.36 -8.01 27.66
CA LEU A 289 -4.75 -6.62 27.90
C LEU A 289 -4.27 -6.08 29.27
N LYS A 290 -3.96 -6.96 30.22
CA LYS A 290 -3.40 -6.56 31.53
C LYS A 290 -1.90 -6.32 31.49
N GLU A 291 -1.21 -6.80 30.46
CA GLU A 291 0.25 -6.78 30.33
C GLU A 291 0.75 -5.79 29.28
N LEU A 292 0.00 -5.61 28.19
CA LEU A 292 0.40 -4.80 27.05
C LEU A 292 0.28 -3.29 27.34
N SER A 293 1.31 -2.53 26.99
CA SER A 293 1.40 -1.10 27.28
C SER A 293 0.41 -0.23 26.50
N ARG A 294 -0.12 -0.73 25.37
CA ARG A 294 -1.10 -0.05 24.51
C ARG A 294 -2.54 -0.55 24.73
N ALA A 295 -2.82 -1.16 25.88
CA ALA A 295 -4.12 -1.76 26.19
C ALA A 295 -5.32 -0.83 25.96
N GLU A 296 -5.18 0.48 26.17
CA GLU A 296 -6.28 1.44 25.92
C GLU A 296 -6.67 1.55 24.43
N ILE A 297 -5.68 1.60 23.53
CA ILE A 297 -5.93 1.64 22.08
C ILE A 297 -6.52 0.32 21.62
N ILE A 298 -5.90 -0.78 22.06
CA ILE A 298 -6.34 -2.14 21.76
C ILE A 298 -7.80 -2.34 22.20
N SER A 299 -8.14 -1.97 23.43
CA SER A 299 -9.49 -2.14 23.96
C SER A 299 -10.53 -1.40 23.11
N LYS A 300 -10.25 -0.16 22.68
CA LYS A 300 -11.15 0.58 21.79
C LYS A 300 -11.29 -0.06 20.41
N SER A 301 -10.19 -0.55 19.82
CA SER A 301 -10.23 -1.30 18.56
C SER A 301 -11.11 -2.54 18.69
N LEU A 302 -10.94 -3.32 19.77
CA LEU A 302 -11.71 -4.53 20.02
C LEU A 302 -13.19 -4.26 20.34
N ASP A 303 -13.48 -3.20 21.10
CA ASP A 303 -14.86 -2.79 21.44
C ASP A 303 -15.63 -2.35 20.21
N ASN A 304 -14.97 -1.68 19.26
CA ASN A 304 -15.61 -1.19 18.05
C ASN A 304 -15.66 -2.27 16.96
N TYR A 305 -14.55 -2.99 16.75
CA TYR A 305 -14.34 -3.83 15.56
C TYR A 305 -13.69 -5.19 15.85
N GLY A 306 -13.68 -5.62 17.11
CA GLY A 306 -13.24 -6.96 17.54
C GLY A 306 -14.38 -7.97 17.54
N TYR A 307 -14.23 -9.05 16.77
CA TYR A 307 -15.23 -10.11 16.64
C TYR A 307 -14.61 -11.51 16.65
N ILE A 308 -15.33 -12.46 17.23
CA ILE A 308 -15.08 -13.88 17.06
C ILE A 308 -16.35 -14.49 16.45
N LEU A 309 -16.25 -15.00 15.24
CA LEU A 309 -17.38 -15.56 14.48
C LEU A 309 -17.33 -17.09 14.55
N LEU A 310 -18.38 -17.68 15.09
CA LEU A 310 -18.58 -19.11 15.15
C LEU A 310 -19.32 -19.59 13.90
N ALA A 311 -18.60 -20.22 13.00
CA ALA A 311 -19.13 -20.81 11.78
C ALA A 311 -19.58 -22.26 12.01
N ASP A 312 -20.58 -22.73 11.26
CA ASP A 312 -21.03 -24.12 11.33
C ASP A 312 -20.09 -25.06 10.56
N THR A 313 -19.46 -24.58 9.47
CA THR A 313 -18.55 -25.36 8.61
C THR A 313 -17.31 -24.57 8.21
N MET A 314 -16.24 -25.26 7.79
CA MET A 314 -15.03 -24.61 7.26
C MET A 314 -15.31 -23.93 5.90
N GLU A 315 -16.27 -24.43 5.12
CA GLU A 315 -16.76 -23.73 3.94
C GLU A 315 -17.32 -22.34 4.30
N ASP A 316 -18.14 -22.24 5.35
CA ASP A 316 -18.67 -20.95 5.81
C ASP A 316 -17.55 -20.00 6.27
N VAL A 317 -16.51 -20.54 6.91
CA VAL A 317 -15.31 -19.79 7.33
C VAL A 317 -14.61 -19.17 6.12
N ILE A 318 -14.38 -19.97 5.08
CA ILE A 318 -13.73 -19.54 3.83
C ILE A 318 -14.61 -18.50 3.10
N ASP A 319 -15.91 -18.73 3.07
CA ASP A 319 -16.86 -17.84 2.39
C ASP A 319 -16.99 -16.47 3.07
N VAL A 320 -16.88 -16.40 4.40
CA VAL A 320 -16.83 -15.11 5.08
C VAL A 320 -15.46 -14.46 4.94
N ALA A 321 -14.36 -15.22 4.97
CA ALA A 321 -13.02 -14.67 4.75
C ALA A 321 -12.88 -13.99 3.38
N ASN A 322 -13.37 -14.65 2.33
CA ASN A 322 -13.39 -14.10 0.97
C ASN A 322 -14.27 -12.85 0.84
N GLU A 323 -15.35 -12.74 1.62
CA GLU A 323 -16.22 -11.57 1.59
C GLU A 323 -15.67 -10.40 2.39
N ILE A 324 -15.01 -10.66 3.52
CA ILE A 324 -14.28 -9.66 4.29
C ILE A 324 -13.14 -9.09 3.45
N ALA A 325 -12.39 -9.96 2.74
CA ALA A 325 -11.26 -9.57 1.89
C ALA A 325 -10.25 -8.69 2.66
N SER A 326 -9.74 -9.24 3.76
CA SER A 326 -8.92 -8.52 4.72
C SER A 326 -7.57 -8.12 4.16
N GLU A 327 -6.99 -7.08 4.77
CA GLU A 327 -5.60 -6.67 4.57
C GLU A 327 -4.64 -7.83 4.87
N HIS A 328 -4.72 -8.39 6.09
CA HIS A 328 -3.95 -9.56 6.53
C HIS A 328 -4.90 -10.74 6.80
N LEU A 329 -4.55 -11.92 6.29
CA LEU A 329 -5.25 -13.18 6.56
C LEU A 329 -4.26 -14.20 7.12
N GLU A 330 -4.49 -14.66 8.34
CA GLU A 330 -3.77 -15.80 8.90
C GLU A 330 -4.62 -17.07 8.82
N ILE A 331 -3.98 -18.17 8.45
CA ILE A 331 -4.61 -19.50 8.37
C ILE A 331 -3.92 -20.42 9.37
N GLN A 332 -4.53 -20.57 10.54
CA GLN A 332 -4.09 -21.42 11.64
C GLN A 332 -5.01 -22.65 11.74
N THR A 333 -4.92 -23.53 10.75
CA THR A 333 -5.72 -24.77 10.68
C THR A 333 -4.81 -25.99 10.53
N LYS A 334 -5.36 -27.19 10.71
CA LYS A 334 -4.66 -28.46 10.51
C LYS A 334 -4.13 -28.65 9.08
N ASN A 335 -4.87 -28.18 8.08
CA ASN A 335 -4.54 -28.28 6.66
C ASN A 335 -4.51 -26.89 5.99
N PRO A 336 -3.57 -26.01 6.39
CA PRO A 336 -3.68 -24.59 6.06
C PRO A 336 -3.44 -24.29 4.58
N PHE A 337 -2.65 -25.12 3.89
CA PHE A 337 -2.47 -25.01 2.44
C PHE A 337 -3.73 -25.39 1.66
N GLU A 338 -4.56 -26.31 2.15
CA GLU A 338 -5.84 -26.63 1.48
C GLU A 338 -6.78 -25.43 1.58
N VAL A 339 -6.90 -24.83 2.77
CA VAL A 339 -7.69 -23.62 2.99
C VAL A 339 -7.19 -22.48 2.10
N MET A 340 -5.88 -22.26 2.04
CA MET A 340 -5.26 -21.23 1.18
C MET A 340 -5.71 -21.33 -0.28
N THR A 341 -5.80 -22.53 -0.86
CA THR A 341 -6.24 -22.69 -2.27
C THR A 341 -7.67 -22.23 -2.54
N LYS A 342 -8.50 -22.11 -1.49
CA LYS A 342 -9.90 -21.68 -1.57
C LYS A 342 -10.07 -20.19 -1.26
N ILE A 343 -9.01 -19.52 -0.75
CA ILE A 343 -8.99 -18.08 -0.56
C ILE A 343 -8.78 -17.37 -1.90
N ARG A 344 -9.63 -16.41 -2.19
CA ARG A 344 -9.66 -15.57 -3.39
C ARG A 344 -9.22 -14.14 -3.10
N ASN A 345 -9.60 -13.61 -1.93
CA ASN A 345 -9.39 -12.21 -1.59
C ASN A 345 -8.70 -12.07 -0.23
N ALA A 346 -7.44 -11.64 -0.25
CA ALA A 346 -6.66 -11.24 0.92
C ALA A 346 -5.47 -10.41 0.42
N GLY A 347 -5.04 -9.39 1.18
CA GLY A 347 -3.83 -8.63 0.85
C GLY A 347 -2.58 -9.48 1.01
N ALA A 348 -2.37 -9.99 2.22
CA ALA A 348 -1.31 -10.94 2.57
C ALA A 348 -1.90 -12.19 3.24
N ILE A 349 -1.36 -13.36 2.90
CA ILE A 349 -1.78 -14.65 3.48
C ILE A 349 -0.61 -15.26 4.26
N PHE A 350 -0.83 -15.51 5.54
CA PHE A 350 0.10 -16.13 6.45
C PHE A 350 -0.35 -17.55 6.81
N ILE A 351 0.55 -18.52 6.76
CA ILE A 351 0.19 -19.94 6.74
C ILE A 351 0.89 -20.67 7.89
N GLY A 352 0.09 -21.15 8.85
CA GLY A 352 0.57 -21.93 9.99
C GLY A 352 1.01 -21.09 11.19
N GLU A 353 1.21 -21.76 12.32
CA GLU A 353 1.37 -21.16 13.66
C GLU A 353 2.61 -20.26 13.85
N TYR A 354 3.59 -20.32 12.95
CA TYR A 354 4.84 -19.56 13.04
C TYR A 354 4.93 -18.42 12.04
N ALA A 355 3.87 -18.18 11.28
CA ALA A 355 3.77 -17.08 10.34
C ALA A 355 2.75 -16.06 10.89
N SER A 356 3.14 -15.29 11.90
CA SER A 356 2.30 -14.18 12.38
C SER A 356 2.48 -12.94 11.52
N GLU A 357 1.48 -12.08 11.49
CA GLU A 357 1.48 -10.81 10.75
C GLU A 357 2.77 -9.97 10.93
N PRO A 358 3.31 -9.77 12.15
CA PRO A 358 4.55 -9.01 12.37
C PRO A 358 5.77 -9.54 11.57
N LEU A 359 5.81 -10.84 11.26
CA LEU A 359 6.87 -11.41 10.43
C LEU A 359 6.85 -10.81 9.01
N GLY A 360 5.66 -10.62 8.44
CA GLY A 360 5.45 -9.97 7.13
C GLY A 360 5.73 -8.48 7.20
N ASP A 361 5.26 -7.82 8.25
CA ASP A 361 5.40 -6.39 8.45
C ASP A 361 6.84 -5.88 8.55
N TYR A 362 7.73 -6.75 9.04
CA TYR A 362 9.10 -6.35 9.34
C TYR A 362 10.17 -7.04 8.50
N PHE A 363 10.03 -8.33 8.17
CA PHE A 363 11.22 -9.14 7.89
C PHE A 363 11.14 -10.15 6.74
N ALA A 364 9.99 -10.79 6.50
CA ALA A 364 9.91 -11.93 5.58
C ALA A 364 10.19 -11.58 4.11
N GLY A 365 9.84 -10.36 3.69
CA GLY A 365 10.10 -9.86 2.34
C GLY A 365 8.89 -9.35 1.56
N PRO A 366 7.69 -9.97 1.63
CA PRO A 366 6.46 -9.40 1.07
C PRO A 366 6.18 -7.99 1.62
N ASN A 367 5.41 -7.20 0.86
CA ASN A 367 5.13 -5.81 1.22
C ASN A 367 3.96 -5.69 2.20
N HIS A 368 4.10 -4.87 3.24
CA HIS A 368 3.02 -4.58 4.19
C HIS A 368 2.13 -3.40 3.81
N ILE A 369 2.40 -2.73 2.69
CA ILE A 369 1.51 -1.72 2.14
C ILE A 369 0.45 -2.45 1.34
N LEU A 370 -0.64 -2.75 2.03
CA LEU A 370 -1.66 -3.69 1.61
C LEU A 370 -3.01 -3.01 1.38
N PRO A 371 -3.90 -3.66 0.60
CA PRO A 371 -5.26 -3.18 0.41
C PRO A 371 -6.13 -3.43 1.66
N THR A 372 -6.65 -2.35 2.24
CA THR A 372 -7.55 -2.35 3.43
C THR A 372 -9.02 -2.23 3.04
N ASN A 373 -9.96 -2.31 4.00
CA ASN A 373 -11.39 -2.03 3.82
C ASN A 373 -12.05 -2.86 2.72
N GLY A 374 -11.70 -4.15 2.63
CA GLY A 374 -12.24 -5.06 1.61
C GLY A 374 -11.75 -4.79 0.18
N THR A 375 -10.81 -3.86 0.01
CA THR A 375 -10.28 -3.54 -1.32
C THR A 375 -9.32 -4.61 -1.85
N ALA A 376 -8.94 -5.62 -1.05
CA ALA A 376 -8.22 -6.80 -1.53
C ALA A 376 -9.00 -7.60 -2.59
N LYS A 377 -10.30 -7.29 -2.80
CA LYS A 377 -11.09 -7.80 -3.93
C LYS A 377 -10.59 -7.29 -5.30
N PHE A 378 -9.84 -6.19 -5.35
CA PHE A 378 -9.44 -5.56 -6.61
C PHE A 378 -8.09 -4.82 -6.59
N PHE A 379 -7.52 -4.54 -5.42
CA PHE A 379 -6.16 -4.02 -5.27
C PHE A 379 -5.20 -5.13 -4.81
N SER A 380 -3.92 -4.93 -5.09
CA SER A 380 -2.82 -5.82 -4.70
C SER A 380 -1.88 -5.10 -3.72
N PRO A 381 -1.05 -5.86 -2.99
CA PRO A 381 0.07 -5.29 -2.24
C PRO A 381 0.96 -4.43 -3.14
N LEU A 382 1.59 -3.40 -2.57
CA LEU A 382 2.60 -2.61 -3.27
C LEU A 382 3.72 -3.53 -3.79
N SER A 383 4.06 -3.41 -5.07
CA SER A 383 4.95 -4.34 -5.77
C SER A 383 5.88 -3.64 -6.77
N VAL A 384 6.76 -4.38 -7.43
CA VAL A 384 7.59 -3.84 -8.53
C VAL A 384 6.72 -3.30 -9.67
N ASP A 385 5.58 -3.93 -9.95
CA ASP A 385 4.68 -3.54 -11.04
C ASP A 385 4.06 -2.15 -10.82
N ASP A 386 4.00 -1.67 -9.58
CA ASP A 386 3.53 -0.32 -9.25
C ASP A 386 4.46 0.79 -9.75
N PHE A 387 5.72 0.45 -9.99
CA PHE A 387 6.79 1.40 -10.30
C PHE A 387 7.25 1.33 -11.77
N ILE A 388 6.49 0.64 -12.62
CA ILE A 388 6.76 0.51 -14.05
C ILE A 388 5.57 0.98 -14.89
N LYS A 389 5.85 1.30 -16.15
CA LYS A 389 4.86 1.53 -17.21
C LYS A 389 5.07 0.51 -18.32
N LYS A 390 3.97 0.11 -18.95
CA LYS A 390 3.96 -0.86 -20.05
C LYS A 390 3.49 -0.14 -21.32
N SER A 391 4.30 -0.16 -22.38
CA SER A 391 3.96 0.42 -23.68
C SER A 391 3.85 -0.65 -24.75
N SER A 392 2.74 -0.68 -25.48
CA SER A 392 2.56 -1.57 -26.63
C SER A 392 3.51 -1.17 -27.76
N ILE A 393 4.23 -2.15 -28.31
CA ILE A 393 5.05 -1.99 -29.50
C ILE A 393 4.30 -2.59 -30.68
N ILE A 394 4.16 -1.80 -31.75
CA ILE A 394 3.53 -2.23 -33.00
C ILE A 394 4.43 -1.75 -34.14
N SER A 395 4.96 -2.68 -34.90
CA SER A 395 5.69 -2.44 -36.14
C SER A 395 5.18 -3.40 -37.21
N TYR A 396 4.91 -2.87 -38.39
CA TYR A 396 4.42 -3.64 -39.54
C TYR A 396 5.32 -3.35 -40.73
N SER A 397 5.66 -4.40 -41.47
CA SER A 397 6.19 -4.25 -42.82
C SER A 397 5.09 -3.77 -43.77
N ARG A 398 5.50 -3.32 -44.96
CA ARG A 398 4.57 -3.00 -46.04
C ARG A 398 3.75 -4.23 -46.43
N GLU A 399 4.40 -5.37 -46.58
CA GLU A 399 3.83 -6.64 -47.04
C GLU A 399 2.78 -7.19 -46.05
N ALA A 400 3.01 -7.01 -44.74
CA ALA A 400 2.05 -7.40 -43.72
C ALA A 400 0.82 -6.47 -43.73
N LEU A 401 1.03 -5.16 -43.81
CA LEU A 401 -0.06 -4.18 -43.82
C LEU A 401 -0.92 -4.31 -45.08
N GLN A 402 -0.30 -4.56 -46.24
CA GLN A 402 -1.00 -4.74 -47.53
C GLN A 402 -2.02 -5.89 -47.50
N LYS A 403 -1.85 -6.89 -46.63
CA LYS A 403 -2.81 -8.00 -46.52
C LYS A 403 -4.09 -7.63 -45.78
N VAL A 404 -4.06 -6.58 -44.96
CA VAL A 404 -5.15 -6.22 -44.02
C VAL A 404 -5.67 -4.79 -44.19
N HIS A 405 -5.07 -3.99 -45.08
CA HIS A 405 -5.38 -2.57 -45.18
C HIS A 405 -6.86 -2.29 -45.51
N LYS A 406 -7.47 -3.07 -46.42
CA LYS A 406 -8.88 -2.92 -46.81
C LYS A 406 -9.84 -3.25 -45.66
N ASP A 407 -9.48 -4.19 -44.79
CA ASP A 407 -10.27 -4.53 -43.60
C ASP A 407 -10.23 -3.39 -42.58
N ILE A 408 -9.03 -2.83 -42.33
CA ILE A 408 -8.86 -1.69 -41.41
C ILE A 408 -9.62 -0.47 -41.92
N GLU A 409 -9.52 -0.16 -43.21
CA GLU A 409 -10.28 0.92 -43.84
C GLU A 409 -11.78 0.69 -43.73
N SER A 410 -12.24 -0.55 -43.88
CA SER A 410 -13.66 -0.91 -43.77
C SER A 410 -14.20 -0.67 -42.35
N PHE A 411 -13.44 -1.06 -41.32
CA PHE A 411 -13.76 -0.71 -39.93
C PHE A 411 -13.82 0.81 -39.73
N ALA A 412 -12.78 1.53 -40.15
CA ALA A 412 -12.72 2.98 -39.99
C ALA A 412 -13.87 3.70 -40.74
N LYS A 413 -14.26 3.21 -41.93
CA LYS A 413 -15.41 3.73 -42.69
C LYS A 413 -16.74 3.44 -42.00
N ALA A 414 -16.92 2.24 -41.43
CA ALA A 414 -18.12 1.88 -40.67
C ALA A 414 -18.28 2.76 -39.42
N GLU A 415 -17.17 3.14 -38.78
CA GLU A 415 -17.12 4.07 -37.65
C GLU A 415 -17.15 5.56 -38.09
N GLN A 416 -17.23 5.83 -39.39
CA GLN A 416 -17.24 7.18 -39.98
C GLN A 416 -15.95 7.99 -39.68
N LEU A 417 -14.85 7.31 -39.37
CA LEU A 417 -13.53 7.89 -39.12
C LEU A 417 -12.73 8.01 -40.41
N THR A 418 -13.13 8.96 -41.26
CA THR A 418 -12.56 9.12 -42.62
C THR A 418 -11.05 9.36 -42.62
N ALA A 419 -10.51 10.10 -41.64
CA ALA A 419 -9.07 10.32 -41.50
C ALA A 419 -8.29 9.04 -41.12
N HIS A 420 -8.89 8.15 -40.32
CA HIS A 420 -8.26 6.87 -39.97
C HIS A 420 -8.18 5.97 -41.20
N ALA A 421 -9.29 5.84 -41.94
CA ALA A 421 -9.31 5.09 -43.20
C ALA A 421 -8.30 5.66 -44.20
N ASN A 422 -8.30 6.98 -44.39
CA ASN A 422 -7.39 7.66 -45.30
C ASN A 422 -5.92 7.42 -44.92
N SER A 423 -5.59 7.42 -43.62
CA SER A 423 -4.21 7.17 -43.18
C SER A 423 -3.70 5.81 -43.67
N ILE A 424 -4.54 4.78 -43.72
CA ILE A 424 -4.15 3.48 -44.26
C ILE A 424 -4.13 3.50 -45.79
N HIS A 425 -5.16 4.08 -46.41
CA HIS A 425 -5.34 4.13 -47.86
C HIS A 425 -4.14 4.77 -48.60
N VAL A 426 -3.66 5.92 -48.14
CA VAL A 426 -2.54 6.67 -48.77
C VAL A 426 -1.24 5.87 -48.90
N ARG A 427 -1.10 4.75 -48.17
CA ARG A 427 0.08 3.88 -48.25
C ARG A 427 0.03 2.91 -49.44
N PHE A 428 -1.14 2.77 -50.09
CA PHE A 428 -1.41 1.85 -51.19
C PHE A 428 -2.16 2.50 -52.38
N GLU A 429 -2.28 3.83 -52.42
CA GLU A 429 -2.96 4.59 -53.48
C GLU A 429 -2.42 4.34 -54.90
N GLU A 430 -1.15 3.94 -55.03
CA GLU A 430 -0.54 3.62 -56.33
C GLU A 430 -0.85 2.17 -56.82
N GLU A 431 -1.51 1.35 -56.00
CA GLU A 431 -1.82 -0.06 -56.27
C GLU A 431 -3.32 -0.33 -56.49
N ASP A 432 -4.20 0.62 -56.17
CA ASP A 432 -5.63 0.64 -56.55
C ASP A 432 -5.82 1.40 -57.87
#